data_AF-A0A7K0XCM1-F1
#
_entry.id   AF-A0A7K0XCM1-F1
#
_cell.length_a   1.000
_cell.length_b   1.000
_cell.length_c   1.000
_cell.angle_alpha   90.00
_cell.angle_beta   90.00
_cell.angle_gamma   90.00
#
_symmetry.space_group_name_H-M   'P 1'
#
loop_
_entity.id
_entity.type
_entity.pdbx_description
1 polymer ?
#
loop_
_entity_poly.entity_id
_entity_poly.type
_entity_poly.pdbx_seq_one_letter_code
_entity_poly.pdbx_strand_id
1 'polypeptide(L)' 'MSDRISLKGIWGFGYHGVFDHEAKNGQDFFVDLEITLDLSK' A
#
# COMPACT_ATOMS: atom_id res chain seq x y z
N MET A 1 20.02 6.42 15.19
CA MET A 1 20.16 5.26 14.27
C MET A 1 18.80 5.15 13.61
N SER A 2 18.67 5.30 12.28
CA SER A 2 17.32 5.27 11.69
C SER A 2 16.91 3.82 11.42
N ASP A 3 15.98 3.30 12.20
CA ASP A 3 15.38 2.00 11.93
C ASP A 3 14.42 2.10 10.74
N ARG A 4 14.31 1.01 9.99
CA ARG A 4 13.47 0.93 8.79
C ARG A 4 12.59 -0.32 8.85
N ILE A 5 11.30 -0.11 8.68
CA ILE A 5 10.31 -1.18 8.57
C ILE A 5 9.80 -1.18 7.13
N SER A 6 10.00 -2.31 6.45
CA SER A 6 9.48 -2.53 5.10
C SER A 6 8.33 -3.52 5.11
N LEU A 7 7.16 -3.11 4.64
CA LEU A 7 6.03 -3.98 4.38
C LEU A 7 5.91 -4.15 2.86
N LYS A 8 5.90 -5.40 2.40
CA LYS A 8 5.92 -5.73 0.97
C LYS A 8 4.72 -6.59 0.62
N GLY A 9 4.13 -6.34 -0.55
CA GLY A 9 3.05 -7.16 -1.08
C GLY A 9 1.75 -7.05 -0.29
N ILE A 10 1.44 -5.87 0.26
CA ILE A 10 0.12 -5.63 0.87
C ILE A 10 -0.90 -5.68 -0.26
N TRP A 11 -1.75 -6.71 -0.27
CA TRP A 11 -2.82 -6.85 -1.25
C TRP A 11 -4.13 -6.29 -0.70
N GLY A 12 -4.89 -5.60 -1.56
CA GLY A 12 -6.24 -5.17 -1.27
C GLY A 12 -7.05 -4.98 -2.53
N PHE A 13 -8.34 -5.34 -2.48
CA PHE A 13 -9.28 -5.08 -3.56
C PHE A 13 -9.92 -3.70 -3.40
N GLY A 14 -9.97 -2.91 -4.47
CA GLY A 14 -10.50 -1.54 -4.41
C GLY A 14 -11.20 -1.10 -5.68
N TYR A 15 -12.07 -0.10 -5.54
CA TYR A 15 -12.82 0.54 -6.63
C TYR A 15 -12.20 1.89 -7.01
N HIS A 16 -10.87 1.97 -6.91
CA HIS A 16 -10.13 3.15 -7.32
C HIS A 16 -9.78 3.06 -8.80
N GLY A 17 -10.01 4.15 -9.52
CA GLY A 17 -9.68 4.28 -10.92
C GLY A 17 -10.34 5.52 -11.52
N VAL A 18 -9.75 6.02 -12.61
CA VAL A 18 -10.22 7.22 -13.30
C VAL A 18 -11.37 6.88 -14.24
N PHE A 19 -11.42 5.63 -14.72
CA PHE A 19 -12.45 5.19 -15.64
C PHE A 19 -13.64 4.57 -14.91
N ASP A 20 -14.84 4.77 -15.47
CA ASP A 20 -16.10 4.25 -14.91
C ASP A 20 -16.11 2.73 -14.69
N HIS A 21 -15.35 1.97 -15.49
CA HIS A 21 -15.27 0.52 -15.34
C HIS A 21 -14.40 0.11 -14.16
N GLU A 22 -13.37 0.89 -13.80
CA GLU A 22 -12.52 0.62 -12.63
C GLU A 22 -13.30 0.90 -11.33
N ALA A 23 -14.09 1.98 -11.31
CA ALA A 23 -14.96 2.32 -10.18
C ALA A 23 -16.12 1.33 -10.00
N LYS A 24 -16.55 0.64 -11.06
CA LYS A 24 -17.65 -0.35 -11.01
C LYS A 24 -17.18 -1.79 -10.78
N ASN A 25 -16.12 -2.21 -11.45
CA ASN A 25 -15.65 -3.59 -11.42
C ASN A 25 -14.61 -3.82 -10.32
N GLY A 26 -13.93 -2.75 -9.88
CA GLY A 26 -12.81 -2.84 -8.97
C GLY A 26 -11.60 -3.57 -9.56
N GLN A 27 -10.49 -3.56 -8.83
CA GLN A 27 -9.27 -4.26 -9.21
C GLN A 27 -8.41 -4.58 -7.99
N ASP A 28 -7.44 -5.47 -8.19
CA ASP A 28 -6.43 -5.83 -7.19
C ASP A 28 -5.34 -4.74 -7.11
N PHE A 29 -5.10 -4.24 -5.90
CA PHE A 29 -4.02 -3.32 -5.59
C PHE A 29 -2.95 -4.02 -4.76
N PHE A 30 -1.71 -3.77 -5.12
CA PHE A 30 -0.54 -4.22 -4.36
C PHE A 30 0.24 -2.98 -3.92
N VAL A 31 0.50 -2.90 -2.62
CA VAL A 31 1.16 -1.77 -2.00
C VAL A 31 2.40 -2.25 -1.25
N ASP A 32 3.49 -1.54 -1.48
CA ASP A 32 4.69 -1.62 -0.68
C ASP A 32 4.80 -0.36 0.16
N LEU A 33 5.11 -0.54 1.45
CA LEU A 33 5.19 0.56 2.39
C LEU A 33 6.54 0.53 3.14
N GLU A 34 7.10 1.70 3.32
CA GLU A 34 8.39 1.89 3.95
C GLU A 34 8.29 2.96 5.02
N ILE A 35 8.63 2.57 6.24
CA ILE A 35 8.59 3.45 7.41
C ILE A 35 10.01 3.60 7.92
N THR A 36 10.45 4.86 8.01
CA THR A 36 11.70 5.20 8.69
C THR A 36 11.34 5.85 10.02
N LEU A 37 11.78 5.25 11.12
CA LEU A 37 11.56 5.78 12.46
C LEU A 37 12.72 5.38 13.40
N ASP A 38 12.83 6.02 14.56
CA ASP A 38 13.78 5.61 15.59
C ASP A 38 13.06 4.69 16.58
N LEU A 39 13.51 3.44 16.70
CA LEU A 39 12.97 2.43 17.62
C LEU A 39 13.78 2.32 18.91
N SER A 40 14.82 3.16 19.09
CA SER A 40 15.65 3.11 20.28
C SER A 40 14.87 3.57 21.51
N LYS A 41 14.95 2.76 22.56
CA LYS A 41 14.43 3.04 23.89
C LYS A 41 15.42 2.53 24.93
#